data_AF-A0A7C3HAK8-F1
#
_entry.id   AF-A0A7C3HAK8-F1
#
_cell.length_a   1.000
_cell.length_b   1.000
_cell.length_c   1.000
_cell.angle_alpha   90.00
_cell.angle_beta   90.00
_cell.angle_gamma   90.00
#
_symmetry.space_group_name_H-M   'P 1'
#
loop_
_entity.id
_entity.type
_entity.pdbx_description
1 polymer ?
#
loop_
_entity_poly.entity_id
_entity_poly.type
_entity_poly.pdbx_seq_one_letter_code
_entity_poly.pdbx_strand_id
1 'polypeptide(L)'
;MTGLKQLAAFAAVSATLLLALPLQAAERWYDQKQVARGADLFAQNCASCHGAKGEGTKNWKTPDANGVYPPPPINGTGHAWHHDLALL
;
A
#
# COMPACT_ATOMS: atom_id res chain seq x y z
N MET A 1 40.67 35.97 10.80
CA MET A 1 39.22 36.16 10.55
C MET A 1 38.70 35.44 9.29
N THR A 2 39.53 34.66 8.58
CA THR A 2 39.16 33.95 7.34
C THR A 2 38.65 32.52 7.55
N GLY A 3 39.01 31.85 8.66
CA GLY A 3 38.61 30.45 8.91
C GLY A 3 37.13 30.24 9.28
N LEU A 4 36.48 31.20 9.93
CA LEU A 4 35.09 31.07 10.35
C LEU A 4 34.09 31.21 9.19
N LYS A 5 34.46 31.92 8.12
CA LYS A 5 33.63 32.10 6.92
C LYS A 5 33.61 30.85 6.02
N GLN A 6 34.68 30.05 6.02
CA GLN A 6 34.76 28.83 5.21
C GLN A 6 33.90 27.71 5.80
N LEU A 7 33.86 27.56 7.13
CA LEU A 7 33.02 26.57 7.82
C LEU A 7 31.51 26.77 7.56
N ALA A 8 31.05 28.04 7.49
CA ALA A 8 29.66 28.36 7.19
C ALA A 8 29.25 28.01 5.75
N ALA A 9 30.17 28.11 4.78
CA ALA A 9 29.89 27.78 3.38
C ALA A 9 29.75 26.27 3.12
N PHE A 10 30.55 25.43 3.78
CA PHE A 10 30.44 23.97 3.64
C PHE A 10 29.16 23.41 4.29
N ALA A 11 28.75 23.95 5.44
CA ALA A 11 27.52 23.55 6.13
C ALA A 11 26.26 23.84 5.28
N ALA A 12 26.22 24.99 4.59
CA ALA A 12 25.10 25.39 3.76
C ALA A 12 24.97 24.50 2.50
N VAL A 13 26.07 24.17 1.81
CA VAL A 13 26.08 23.29 0.61
C VAL A 13 25.64 21.87 0.94
N SER A 14 25.97 21.39 2.14
CA SER A 14 25.63 20.05 2.62
C SER A 14 24.13 19.93 2.94
N ALA A 15 23.54 20.97 3.52
CA ALA A 15 22.12 21.01 3.86
C ALA A 15 21.21 21.13 2.62
N THR A 16 21.58 21.95 1.62
CA THR A 16 20.80 22.05 0.38
C THR A 16 20.85 20.79 -0.48
N LEU A 17 21.95 20.02 -0.45
CA LEU A 17 22.05 18.78 -1.23
C LEU A 17 21.10 17.69 -0.71
N LEU A 18 20.90 17.60 0.61
CA LEU A 18 19.96 16.64 1.24
C LEU A 18 18.49 16.95 0.95
N LEU A 19 18.13 18.23 0.75
CA LEU A 19 16.77 18.67 0.36
C LEU A 19 16.46 18.45 -1.13
N ALA A 20 17.46 18.18 -1.96
CA ALA A 20 17.31 18.02 -3.40
C ALA A 20 17.27 16.55 -3.88
N LEU A 21 17.51 15.57 -3.00
CA LEU A 21 17.29 14.17 -3.35
C LEU A 21 15.78 13.94 -3.49
N PRO A 22 15.28 13.51 -4.66
CA PRO A 22 13.91 13.08 -4.76
C PRO A 22 13.73 11.90 -3.81
N LEU A 23 12.73 11.97 -2.93
CA LEU A 23 12.23 10.79 -2.24
C LEU A 23 11.85 9.79 -3.34
N GLN A 24 12.73 8.84 -3.64
CA GLN A 24 12.34 7.73 -4.49
C GLN A 24 11.32 6.93 -3.69
N ALA A 25 10.04 7.24 -3.91
CA ALA A 25 8.98 6.31 -3.58
C ALA A 25 9.38 4.98 -4.22
N ALA A 26 9.55 3.95 -3.40
CA ALA A 26 9.96 2.63 -3.88
C ALA A 26 9.09 2.28 -5.09
N GLU A 27 9.72 2.06 -6.25
CA GLU A 27 8.96 1.72 -7.45
C GLU A 27 8.14 0.47 -7.15
N ARG A 28 6.83 0.54 -7.38
CA ARG A 28 6.02 -0.66 -7.31
C ARG A 28 6.49 -1.61 -8.41
N TRP A 29 6.54 -2.90 -8.13
CA TRP A 29 6.94 -3.94 -9.09
C TRP A 29 6.00 -4.07 -10.30
N TYR A 30 4.93 -3.27 -10.37
CA TYR A 30 3.93 -3.28 -11.42
C TYR A 30 3.63 -1.87 -11.95
N ASP A 31 3.20 -1.81 -13.20
CA ASP A 31 2.77 -0.59 -13.88
C ASP A 31 1.24 -0.39 -13.86
N GLN A 32 0.77 0.74 -14.40
CA GLN A 32 -0.66 1.06 -14.49
C GLN A 32 -1.43 0.16 -15.46
N LYS A 33 -0.79 -0.42 -16.49
CA LYS A 33 -1.45 -1.36 -17.40
C LYS A 33 -1.77 -2.66 -16.68
N GLN A 34 -0.87 -3.13 -15.82
CA GLN A 34 -1.10 -4.28 -14.95
C GLN A 34 -2.23 -4.00 -13.96
N VAL A 35 -2.32 -2.78 -13.41
CA VAL A 35 -3.46 -2.40 -12.55
C VAL A 35 -4.77 -2.45 -13.32
N ALA A 36 -4.84 -1.86 -14.52
CA ALA A 36 -6.05 -1.86 -15.34
C ALA A 36 -6.48 -3.31 -15.69
N ARG A 37 -5.53 -4.14 -16.13
CA ARG A 37 -5.78 -5.57 -16.38
C ARG A 37 -6.26 -6.30 -15.12
N GLY A 38 -5.67 -5.98 -13.96
CA GLY A 38 -6.06 -6.54 -12.67
C GLY A 38 -7.51 -6.19 -12.31
N ALA A 39 -7.95 -4.97 -12.59
CA ALA A 39 -9.34 -4.54 -12.36
C ALA A 39 -10.34 -5.35 -13.21
N ASP A 40 -10.03 -5.59 -14.49
CA ASP A 40 -10.89 -6.40 -15.37
C ASP A 40 -10.97 -7.85 -14.88
N LEU A 41 -9.82 -8.44 -14.51
CA LEU A 41 -9.77 -9.79 -13.96
C LEU A 41 -10.54 -9.89 -12.64
N PHE A 42 -10.42 -8.89 -11.78
CA PHE A 42 -11.15 -8.83 -10.51
C PHE A 42 -12.66 -8.80 -10.73
N ALA A 43 -13.14 -7.97 -11.65
CA ALA A 43 -14.56 -7.87 -11.98
C ALA A 43 -15.12 -9.20 -12.51
N GLN A 44 -14.34 -9.91 -13.33
CA GLN A 44 -14.76 -11.17 -13.96
C GLN A 44 -14.72 -12.36 -13.01
N ASN A 45 -13.78 -12.40 -12.07
CA ASN A 45 -13.46 -13.62 -11.31
C ASN A 45 -13.65 -13.51 -9.80
N CYS A 46 -13.65 -12.29 -9.23
CA CYS A 46 -13.58 -12.08 -7.78
C CYS A 46 -14.81 -11.35 -7.24
N ALA A 47 -15.32 -10.38 -8.00
CA ALA A 47 -16.37 -9.47 -7.56
C ALA A 47 -17.72 -10.16 -7.27
N SER A 48 -17.98 -11.33 -7.88
CA SER A 48 -19.19 -12.12 -7.63
C SER A 48 -19.32 -12.56 -6.17
N CYS A 49 -18.19 -12.81 -5.50
CA CYS A 49 -18.15 -13.21 -4.10
C CYS A 49 -17.72 -12.05 -3.19
N HIS A 50 -16.72 -11.28 -3.61
CA HIS A 50 -16.09 -10.25 -2.77
C HIS A 50 -16.64 -8.83 -2.98
N GLY A 51 -17.65 -8.66 -3.83
CA GLY A 51 -18.22 -7.35 -4.16
C GLY A 51 -17.39 -6.57 -5.19
N ALA A 52 -18.03 -5.62 -5.85
CA ALA A 52 -17.44 -4.86 -6.96
C ALA A 52 -16.22 -4.02 -6.55
N LYS A 53 -16.14 -3.63 -5.27
CA LYS A 53 -15.04 -2.87 -4.67
C LYS A 53 -14.21 -3.71 -3.71
N GLY A 54 -14.37 -5.04 -3.72
CA GLY A 54 -13.70 -5.93 -2.76
C GLY A 54 -14.15 -5.71 -1.31
N GLU A 55 -15.36 -5.19 -1.09
CA GLU A 55 -15.92 -4.89 0.23
C GLU A 55 -16.40 -6.11 1.02
N GLY A 56 -16.44 -7.28 0.38
CA GLY A 56 -16.94 -8.53 0.95
C GLY A 56 -18.44 -8.48 1.23
N THR A 57 -18.91 -9.41 2.05
CA THR A 57 -20.31 -9.49 2.45
C THR A 57 -20.53 -8.98 3.88
N LYS A 58 -21.78 -8.61 4.20
CA LYS A 58 -22.16 -8.28 5.59
C LYS A 58 -21.87 -9.47 6.51
N ASN A 59 -21.49 -9.19 7.76
CA ASN A 59 -21.22 -10.20 8.80
C ASN A 59 -20.18 -11.25 8.39
N TRP A 60 -19.23 -10.93 7.50
CA TRP A 60 -18.16 -11.86 7.08
C TRP A 60 -17.30 -12.41 8.23
N LYS A 61 -17.35 -11.81 9.41
CA LYS A 61 -16.68 -12.27 10.63
C LYS A 61 -17.50 -13.26 11.46
N THR A 62 -18.70 -13.62 11.03
CA THR A 62 -19.59 -14.52 11.74
C THR A 62 -19.90 -15.71 10.83
N PRO A 63 -19.65 -16.96 11.29
CA PRO A 63 -19.99 -18.12 10.51
C PRO A 63 -21.52 -18.27 10.41
N ASP A 64 -21.98 -18.85 9.30
CA ASP A 64 -23.38 -19.20 9.11
C ASP A 64 -23.79 -20.44 9.95
N ALA A 65 -25.03 -20.91 9.78
CA ALA A 65 -25.55 -22.08 10.49
C ALA A 65 -24.77 -23.37 10.22
N ASN A 66 -24.01 -23.43 9.12
CA ASN A 66 -23.17 -24.56 8.76
C ASN A 66 -21.71 -24.36 9.21
N GLY A 67 -21.41 -23.27 9.93
CA GLY A 67 -20.06 -22.94 10.37
C GLY A 67 -19.19 -22.26 9.30
N VAL A 68 -19.76 -21.85 8.17
CA VAL A 68 -19.00 -21.30 7.03
C VAL A 68 -18.94 -19.78 7.12
N TYR A 69 -17.73 -19.21 7.00
CA TYR A 69 -17.54 -17.77 6.96
C TYR A 69 -17.89 -17.21 5.57
N PRO A 70 -18.69 -16.13 5.50
CA PRO A 70 -18.94 -15.44 4.23
C PRO A 70 -17.67 -14.80 3.64
N PRO A 71 -17.65 -14.47 2.33
CA PRO A 71 -16.49 -13.85 1.68
C PRO A 71 -16.03 -12.56 2.39
N PRO A 72 -14.77 -12.48 2.85
CA PRO A 72 -14.24 -11.29 3.51
C PRO A 72 -13.93 -10.16 2.52
N PRO A 73 -13.79 -8.91 3.00
CA PRO A 73 -13.27 -7.81 2.20
C PRO A 73 -11.82 -8.07 1.79
N ILE A 74 -11.48 -7.78 0.54
CA ILE A 74 -10.12 -7.89 -0.04
C ILE A 74 -9.63 -6.55 -0.61
N ASN A 75 -10.23 -5.45 -0.14
CA ASN A 75 -9.87 -4.07 -0.47
C ASN A 75 -9.01 -3.40 0.61
N GLY A 76 -8.42 -4.19 1.51
CA GLY A 76 -7.59 -3.72 2.62
C GLY A 76 -8.34 -3.39 3.91
N THR A 77 -9.67 -3.40 3.93
CA THR A 77 -10.44 -3.25 5.19
C THR A 77 -10.67 -4.58 5.92
N GLY A 78 -10.51 -5.69 5.19
CA GLY A 78 -10.52 -7.04 5.75
C GLY A 78 -9.12 -7.43 6.24
N HIS A 79 -9.05 -8.30 7.25
CA HIS A 79 -7.79 -8.96 7.61
C HIS A 79 -7.52 -10.04 6.57
N ALA A 80 -6.89 -9.66 5.47
CA ALA A 80 -6.35 -10.63 4.55
C ALA A 80 -5.15 -11.30 5.24
N TRP A 81 -5.36 -12.49 5.79
CA TRP A 81 -4.30 -13.46 6.11
C TRP A 81 -3.36 -13.11 7.30
N HIS A 82 -3.71 -13.65 8.48
CA HIS A 82 -2.86 -14.21 9.56
C HIS A 82 -1.44 -13.69 9.85
N HIS A 83 -1.07 -12.45 9.60
CA HIS A 83 0.22 -11.89 10.04
C HIS A 83 -0.03 -10.52 10.66
N ASP A 84 0.70 -10.22 11.73
CA ASP A 84 0.67 -8.90 12.34
C ASP A 84 1.24 -7.87 11.36
N LEU A 85 0.65 -6.68 11.30
CA LEU A 85 1.18 -5.54 10.55
C LEU A 85 2.59 -5.14 11.00
N ALA A 86 2.96 -5.47 12.25
CA ALA A 86 4.30 -5.28 12.81
C ALA A 86 5.36 -6.25 12.27
N LEU A 87 4.98 -7.27 11.49
CA LEU A 87 5.90 -8.20 10.83
C LEU A 87 6.27 -7.76 9.39
N LEU A 88 5.92 -6.55 8.99
CA LEU A 88 6.31 -5.92 7.71
C LEU A 88 7.34 -4.81 7.92
#